data_AF-A0A6H9V6S9-F1
#
_entry.id   AF-A0A6H9V6S9-F1
#
_cell.length_a   1.000
_cell.length_b   1.000
_cell.length_c   1.000
_cell.angle_alpha   90.00
_cell.angle_beta   90.00
_cell.angle_gamma   90.00
#
_symmetry.space_group_name_H-M   'P 1'
#
loop_
_entity.id
_entity.type
_entity.pdbx_description
1 polymer ?
#
loop_
_entity_poly.entity_id
_entity_poly.type
_entity_poly.pdbx_seq_one_letter_code
_entity_poly.pdbx_strand_id
1 'polypeptide(L)'
;MSAWTREAIEALGPTTDVPTTAAIFNVDKDTVYGQIRRDEWTATRVLRLGRKIRIPTLDLIALLYGAAPAAPSPCQHHALAQVTGQQSQSQCGCTPAVSGVVHQLRGA
;
A
#
# COMPACT_ATOMS: atom_id res chain seq x y z
N MET A 1 14.90 9.70 21.93
CA MET A 1 14.01 8.65 21.42
C MET A 1 12.74 9.32 20.93
N SER A 2 12.67 9.69 19.65
CA SER A 2 11.37 10.06 19.05
C SER A 2 10.68 8.76 18.67
N ALA A 3 9.82 8.26 19.57
CA ALA A 3 8.98 7.12 19.25
C ALA A 3 8.02 7.54 18.12
N TRP A 4 8.20 6.98 16.93
CA TRP A 4 7.25 7.20 15.84
C TRP A 4 5.92 6.56 16.21
N THR A 5 4.84 7.34 16.12
CA THR A 5 3.47 6.81 16.24
C THR A 5 2.93 6.45 14.86
N ARG A 6 1.85 5.66 14.83
CA ARG A 6 1.20 5.25 13.58
C ARG A 6 0.74 6.46 12.78
N GLU A 7 0.09 7.41 13.45
CA GLU A 7 -0.46 8.63 12.87
C GLU A 7 0.66 9.53 12.34
N ALA A 8 1.80 9.57 13.03
CA ALA A 8 2.97 10.33 12.58
C ALA A 8 3.56 9.75 11.30
N ILE A 9 3.58 8.42 11.15
CA ILE A 9 4.03 7.76 9.93
C ILE A 9 3.01 7.96 8.81
N GLU A 10 1.71 7.83 9.09
CA GLU A 10 0.63 8.09 8.12
C GLU A 10 0.68 9.53 7.58
N ALA A 11 1.00 10.50 8.42
CA ALA A 11 1.13 11.91 8.06
C ALA A 11 2.30 12.21 7.08
N LEU A 12 3.26 11.29 6.91
CA LEU A 12 4.33 11.42 5.91
C LEU A 12 3.80 11.33 4.46
N GLY A 13 2.56 10.87 4.29
CA GLY A 13 1.93 10.67 2.98
C GLY A 13 2.19 9.27 2.41
N PRO A 14 1.97 9.06 1.10
CA PRO A 14 1.95 7.71 0.50
C PRO A 14 3.32 7.02 0.46
N THR A 15 4.39 7.80 0.40
CA THR A 15 5.76 7.29 0.37
C THR A 15 6.68 8.18 1.18
N THR A 16 7.67 7.58 1.84
CA THR A 16 8.73 8.30 2.53
C THR A 16 10.10 8.02 1.90
N ASP A 17 11.15 8.71 2.34
CA ASP A 17 12.53 8.50 1.90
C ASP A 17 13.31 7.57 2.84
N VAL A 18 14.47 7.09 2.37
CA VAL A 18 15.31 6.14 3.11
C VAL A 18 15.82 6.71 4.44
N PRO A 19 16.29 7.97 4.55
CA PRO A 19 16.68 8.54 5.85
C PRO A 19 15.53 8.55 6.87
N THR A 20 14.32 8.89 6.45
CA THR A 20 13.15 8.87 7.32
C THR A 20 12.79 7.44 7.73
N THR A 21 12.83 6.49 6.79
CA THR A 21 12.66 5.06 7.11
C THR A 21 13.69 4.58 8.13
N ALA A 22 14.95 4.96 7.97
CA ALA A 22 16.02 4.59 8.91
C ALA A 22 15.76 5.17 10.31
N ALA A 23 15.28 6.42 10.38
CA ALA A 23 14.88 7.05 11.64
C ALA A 23 13.68 6.34 12.30
N ILE A 24 12.73 5.84 11.52
CA ILE A 24 11.59 5.03 12.02
C ILE A 24 12.08 3.72 12.63
N PHE A 25 13.00 3.02 11.95
CA PHE A 25 13.59 1.77 12.44
C PHE A 25 14.67 1.97 13.52
N ASN A 26 15.05 3.21 13.82
CA ASN A 26 16.15 3.57 14.71
C ASN A 26 17.48 2.89 14.31
N VAL A 27 17.80 2.92 13.01
CA VAL A 27 19.04 2.39 12.42
C VAL A 27 19.75 3.48 11.60
N ASP A 28 21.01 3.25 11.27
CA ASP A 28 21.76 4.15 10.41
C ASP A 28 21.24 4.11 8.96
N LYS A 29 21.08 5.28 8.34
CA LYS A 29 20.57 5.42 6.96
C LYS A 29 21.46 4.71 5.92
N ASP A 30 22.78 4.69 6.12
CA ASP A 30 23.72 4.07 5.21
C ASP A 30 23.65 2.55 5.30
N THR A 31 23.24 2.01 6.46
CA THR A 31 22.90 0.59 6.60
C THR A 31 21.71 0.24 5.71
N VAL A 32 20.64 1.06 5.74
CA VAL A 32 19.46 0.85 4.90
C VAL A 32 19.80 1.00 3.42
N TYR A 33 20.51 2.06 3.03
CA TYR A 33 20.98 2.23 1.65
C TYR A 33 21.86 1.05 1.20
N GLY A 34 22.75 0.58 2.07
CA GLY A 34 23.61 -0.56 1.81
C GLY A 34 22.81 -1.83 1.52
N GLN A 35 21.83 -2.15 2.38
CA GLN A 35 20.94 -3.29 2.18
C GLN A 35 20.14 -3.18 0.87
N ILE A 36 19.58 -2.01 0.56
CA ILE A 36 18.83 -1.80 -0.69
C ILE A 36 19.74 -1.92 -1.93
N ARG A 37 21.00 -1.48 -1.84
CA ARG A 37 21.95 -1.60 -2.96
C ARG A 37 22.44 -3.03 -3.19
N ARG A 38 22.49 -3.85 -2.14
CA ARG A 38 22.87 -5.27 -2.21
C ARG A 38 21.65 -6.20 -2.40
N ASP A 39 20.45 -5.63 -2.58
CA ASP A 39 19.18 -6.34 -2.65
C ASP A 39 18.91 -7.27 -1.44
N GLU A 40 19.40 -6.87 -0.27
CA GLU A 40 19.22 -7.55 1.03
C GLU A 40 18.07 -6.96 1.85
N TRP A 41 17.46 -5.86 1.40
CA TRP A 41 16.35 -5.21 2.10
C TRP A 41 15.07 -6.01 1.96
N THR A 42 14.59 -6.58 3.08
CA THR A 42 13.39 -7.45 3.12
C THR A 42 12.22 -6.87 3.91
N ALA A 43 12.42 -5.76 4.62
CA ALA A 43 11.37 -5.19 5.47
C ALA A 43 10.18 -4.65 4.66
N THR A 44 10.43 -3.99 3.52
CA THR A 44 9.36 -3.42 2.68
C THR A 44 9.70 -3.51 1.21
N ARG A 45 8.72 -3.24 0.34
CA ARG A 45 9.02 -2.98 -1.07
C ARG A 45 9.81 -1.68 -1.22
N VAL A 46 10.57 -1.60 -2.31
CA VAL A 46 11.39 -0.43 -2.65
C VAL A 46 10.94 0.10 -4.01
N LEU A 47 10.53 1.37 -4.04
CA LEU A 47 10.16 2.06 -5.28
C LEU A 47 11.36 2.87 -5.78
N ARG A 48 11.96 2.45 -6.90
CA ARG A 48 13.06 3.17 -7.54
C ARG A 48 12.49 4.15 -8.57
N LEU A 49 12.55 5.43 -8.28
CA LEU A 49 12.09 6.52 -9.15
C LEU A 49 13.30 7.28 -9.70
N GLY A 50 13.86 6.77 -10.80
CA GLY A 50 15.14 7.23 -11.33
C GLY A 50 16.25 7.05 -10.30
N ARG A 51 16.90 8.15 -9.90
CA ARG A 51 17.96 8.14 -8.88
C ARG A 51 17.43 8.18 -7.43
N LYS A 52 16.13 8.40 -7.24
CA LYS A 52 15.52 8.51 -5.92
C LYS A 52 14.94 7.16 -5.50
N ILE A 53 15.11 6.84 -4.22
CA ILE A 53 14.51 5.67 -3.59
C ILE A 53 13.36 6.16 -2.70
N ARG A 54 12.19 5.53 -2.85
CA ARG A 54 11.00 5.78 -2.04
C ARG A 54 10.52 4.49 -1.41
N ILE A 55 10.10 4.58 -0.15
CA ILE A 55 9.56 3.47 0.62
C ILE A 55 8.05 3.71 0.80
N PRO A 56 7.18 2.76 0.44
CA PRO A 56 5.75 2.91 0.68
C PRO A 56 5.45 3.01 2.17
N THR A 57 4.78 4.08 2.59
CA THR A 57 4.43 4.31 3.99
C THR A 57 3.49 3.23 4.52
N LEU A 58 2.60 2.72 3.66
CA LEU A 58 1.65 1.66 4.01
C LEU A 58 2.35 0.33 4.36
N ASP A 59 3.43 -0.01 3.65
CA ASP A 59 4.24 -1.20 3.96
C ASP A 59 4.93 -1.05 5.33
N LEU A 60 5.41 0.17 5.66
CA LEU A 60 6.01 0.44 6.98
C LEU A 60 4.97 0.29 8.11
N ILE A 61 3.78 0.86 7.93
CA ILE A 61 2.69 0.75 8.92
C ILE A 61 2.29 -0.72 9.10
N ALA A 62 2.14 -1.46 8.00
CA ALA A 62 1.79 -2.87 8.02
C ALA A 62 2.84 -3.73 8.74
N LEU A 63 4.13 -3.41 8.59
CA LEU A 63 5.22 -4.12 9.27
C LEU A 63 5.29 -3.78 10.76
N LEU A 64 5.18 -2.50 11.11
CA LEU A 64 5.41 -2.03 12.49
C LEU A 64 4.22 -2.26 13.42
N TYR A 65 3.00 -2.13 12.91
CA TYR A 65 1.77 -2.22 13.70
C TYR A 65 0.89 -3.41 13.28
N GLY A 66 1.33 -4.20 12.30
CA GLY A 66 0.50 -5.19 11.64
C GLY A 66 -0.44 -4.55 10.62
N ALA A 67 -0.69 -5.25 9.52
CA ALA A 67 -1.89 -5.05 8.74
C ALA A 67 -2.88 -6.18 9.08
N ALA A 68 -4.13 -5.83 9.40
CA ALA A 68 -5.21 -6.71 8.98
C ALA A 68 -5.10 -6.78 7.45
N PRO A 69 -4.94 -7.96 6.85
CA PRO A 69 -4.93 -8.04 5.40
C PRO A 69 -6.27 -7.49 4.92
N ALA A 70 -6.27 -6.33 4.27
CA ALA A 70 -7.30 -5.98 3.31
C ALA A 70 -7.08 -6.89 2.09
N ALA A 71 -7.25 -8.19 2.28
CA ALA A 71 -7.69 -9.02 1.19
C ALA A 71 -8.95 -8.35 0.64
N PRO A 72 -9.19 -8.35 -0.68
CA PRO A 72 -10.54 -8.14 -1.15
C PRO A 72 -11.39 -9.17 -0.41
N SER A 73 -12.12 -8.74 0.61
CA SER A 73 -13.07 -9.59 1.29
C SER A 73 -13.97 -10.13 0.17
N PRO A 74 -14.11 -11.45 0.01
CA PRO A 74 -15.12 -11.96 -0.89
C PRO A 74 -16.42 -11.28 -0.50
N CYS A 75 -17.17 -10.74 -1.47
CA CYS A 75 -18.43 -10.09 -1.18
C CYS A 75 -19.25 -11.04 -0.30
N GLN A 76 -19.47 -10.67 0.97
CA GLN A 76 -20.22 -11.48 1.93
C GLN A 76 -21.71 -11.32 1.63
N HIS A 77 -22.14 -11.87 0.51
CA HIS A 77 -23.53 -11.97 0.13
C HIS A 77 -23.94 -13.42 0.34
N HIS A 78 -25.15 -13.65 0.84
CA HIS A 78 -25.73 -14.99 0.93
C HIS A 78 -25.60 -15.68 -0.42
N ALA A 79 -25.16 -16.94 -0.44
CA ALA A 79 -25.05 -17.74 -1.66
C ALA A 79 -26.42 -17.82 -2.33
N LEU A 80 -26.71 -16.89 -3.23
CA LEU A 80 -27.82 -16.98 -4.15
C LEU A 80 -27.37 -17.95 -5.22
N ALA A 81 -28.16 -18.99 -5.48
CA ALA A 81 -27.92 -20.04 -6.48
C ALA A 81 -27.71 -19.53 -7.93
N GLN A 82 -27.66 -18.21 -8.11
CA GLN A 82 -27.59 -17.51 -9.38
C GLN A 82 -26.17 -17.03 -9.73
N VAL A 83 -25.18 -17.22 -8.84
CA VAL A 83 -23.78 -16.82 -9.09
C VAL A 83 -22.95 -18.02 -9.57
N THR A 84 -23.01 -18.31 -10.86
CA THR A 84 -21.97 -19.11 -11.55
C THR A 84 -20.80 -18.18 -11.91
N GLY A 85 -19.56 -18.65 -11.66
CA GLY A 85 -18.35 -17.83 -11.61
C GLY A 85 -18.16 -16.80 -12.72
N GLN A 86 -17.75 -15.61 -12.32
CA GLN A 86 -17.29 -14.49 -13.14
C GLN A 86 -18.33 -13.92 -14.13
N GLN A 87 -19.20 -13.03 -13.61
CA GLN A 87 -19.99 -12.14 -14.45
C GLN A 87 -19.38 -10.74 -14.51
N SER A 88 -19.51 -10.11 -15.68
CA SER A 88 -19.15 -8.70 -15.87
C SER A 88 -19.91 -7.82 -14.88
N GLN A 89 -19.21 -6.89 -14.25
CA GLN A 89 -19.74 -5.87 -13.32
C GLN A 89 -20.99 -5.12 -13.85
N SER A 90 -21.20 -5.08 -15.17
CA SER A 90 -22.39 -4.50 -15.81
C SER A 90 -23.68 -5.31 -15.60
N GLN A 91 -23.61 -6.57 -15.17
CA GLN A 91 -24.78 -7.44 -14.95
C GLN A 91 -25.17 -7.60 -13.48
N CYS A 92 -24.35 -7.10 -12.55
CA CYS A 92 -24.51 -7.37 -11.12
C CYS A 92 -25.57 -6.50 -10.42
N GLY A 93 -26.23 -5.55 -11.13
CA GLY A 93 -27.24 -4.66 -10.54
C GLY A 93 -26.75 -3.79 -9.38
N CYS A 94 -25.45 -3.81 -9.07
CA CYS A 94 -24.85 -3.06 -7.99
C CYS A 94 -24.75 -1.59 -8.41
N THR A 95 -25.51 -0.72 -7.75
CA THR A 95 -25.24 0.72 -7.82
C THR A 95 -23.98 0.98 -7.02
N PRO A 96 -22.89 1.50 -7.62
CA PRO A 96 -21.71 1.88 -6.84
C PRO A 96 -22.14 2.93 -5.83
N ALA A 97 -21.84 2.69 -4.55
CA ALA A 97 -21.98 3.70 -3.52
C ALA A 97 -21.23 4.95 -3.98
N VAL A 98 -21.95 6.05 -4.12
CA VAL A 98 -21.51 7.29 -4.76
C VAL A 98 -20.24 7.81 -4.08
N SER A 99 -19.06 7.57 -4.68
CA SER A 99 -17.90 8.46 -4.66
C SER A 99 -16.74 7.82 -5.43
N GLY A 100 -16.67 8.13 -6.71
CA GLY A 100 -15.56 7.73 -7.57
C GLY A 100 -15.95 7.90 -9.03
N VAL A 101 -16.07 9.14 -9.49
CA VAL A 101 -16.21 9.43 -10.92
C VAL A 101 -14.93 8.96 -11.61
N VAL A 102 -14.96 7.79 -12.23
CA VAL A 102 -13.90 7.37 -13.15
C VAL A 102 -14.13 8.10 -14.46
N HIS A 103 -13.43 9.22 -14.67
CA HIS A 103 -13.37 9.84 -15.99
C HIS A 103 -12.66 8.87 -16.94
N GLN A 104 -13.42 8.31 -17.89
CA GLN A 104 -12.81 7.57 -18.98
C GLN A 104 -11.99 8.54 -19.82
N LEU A 105 -10.69 8.28 -19.93
CA LEU A 105 -9.83 8.93 -20.90
C LEU A 105 -10.28 8.48 -22.29
N ARG A 106 -11.00 9.35 -23.01
CA ARG A 106 -11.23 9.18 -24.45
C ARG A 106 -9.88 9.32 -25.15
N GLY A 107 -9.38 8.20 -25.66
CA GLY A 107 -8.36 8.19 -26.70
C GLY A 107 -9.02 8.11 -28.07
N ALA A 108 -8.75 9.10 -28.92
CA ALA A 108 -8.51 9.07 -30.37
C ALA A 108 -8.94 10.41 -30.98
#